data_AF-A0A495S850-F1
#
_entry.id   AF-A0A495S850-F1
#
_cell.length_a   1.000
_cell.length_b   1.000
_cell.length_c   1.000
_cell.angle_alpha   90.00
_cell.angle_beta   90.00
_cell.angle_gamma   90.00
#
_symmetry.space_group_name_H-M   'P 1'
#
loop_
_entity.id
_entity.type
_entity.pdbx_description
1 polymer ?
#
loop_
_entity_poly.entity_id
_entity_poly.type
_entity_poly.pdbx_seq_one_letter_code
_entity_poly.pdbx_strand_id
1 'polypeptide(L)'
;MKNIYLNTGTLHEVFNELETSFDGVLNSSNNEFKLALDTDFIKGNIDAVTFINGITSFQVNMTFLDDIALSIESPSKSSILFAYCTEGYFKHSVGISGPKSTLRKHYSAIVTSTASVNTILHFKKNSAIQFSLIQVETAGLVHTINDPLLSHLKKTFLNNQSNFNYQGLQNIKIAKKFSQMNSISDKGMICHVQKKDIIQSILNMEIDNHTDTLIRIKRAIKRSALNHINDLKTKYSVIKNYAADSIYSKVITSKNRIFIK
;
A
#
# COMPACT_ATOMS: atom_id res chain seq x y z
N MET A 1 -18.47 -3.99 -11.10
CA MET A 1 -18.08 -3.62 -9.72
C MET A 1 -18.45 -4.75 -8.78
N LYS A 2 -17.47 -5.55 -8.36
CA LYS A 2 -17.64 -6.68 -7.44
C LYS A 2 -17.31 -6.21 -6.02
N ASN A 3 -18.23 -6.44 -5.08
CA ASN A 3 -18.02 -6.14 -3.66
C ASN A 3 -17.70 -7.44 -2.94
N ILE A 4 -16.64 -7.44 -2.13
CA ILE A 4 -16.18 -8.61 -1.38
C ILE A 4 -16.02 -8.19 0.05
N TYR A 5 -16.54 -9.03 0.94
CA TYR A 5 -16.47 -8.83 2.37
C TYR A 5 -15.55 -9.90 2.94
N LEU A 6 -14.53 -9.47 3.69
CA LEU A 6 -13.66 -10.33 4.45
C LEU A 6 -13.96 -10.13 5.92
N ASN A 7 -14.30 -11.23 6.59
CA ASN A 7 -14.56 -11.23 8.02
C ASN A 7 -13.24 -11.08 8.79
N THR A 8 -13.29 -10.53 10.01
CA THR A 8 -12.11 -10.57 10.88
C THR A 8 -11.98 -11.93 11.49
N GLY A 9 -10.81 -12.52 11.28
CA GLY A 9 -10.47 -13.85 11.76
C GLY A 9 -8.97 -14.01 11.87
N THR A 10 -8.53 -15.23 12.10
CA THR A 10 -7.13 -15.60 11.94
C THR A 10 -6.67 -15.33 10.51
N LEU A 11 -5.38 -15.11 10.31
CA LEU A 11 -4.82 -14.92 8.96
C LEU A 11 -5.20 -16.09 8.01
N HIS A 12 -5.29 -17.30 8.56
CA HIS A 12 -5.72 -18.48 7.81
C HIS A 12 -7.17 -18.39 7.32
N GLU A 13 -8.09 -17.90 8.15
CA GLU A 13 -9.50 -17.70 7.78
C GLU A 13 -9.62 -16.66 6.66
N VAL A 14 -8.91 -15.54 6.78
CA VAL A 14 -8.89 -14.48 5.75
C VAL A 14 -8.40 -15.02 4.41
N PHE A 15 -7.32 -15.82 4.41
CA PHE A 15 -6.79 -16.41 3.18
C PHE A 15 -7.71 -17.49 2.58
N ASN A 16 -8.39 -18.28 3.41
CA ASN A 16 -9.40 -19.25 2.95
C ASN A 16 -10.62 -18.54 2.35
N GLU A 17 -11.09 -17.44 2.94
CA GLU A 17 -12.19 -16.64 2.39
C GLU A 17 -11.81 -16.03 1.04
N LEU A 18 -10.58 -15.52 0.92
CA LEU A 18 -10.05 -15.03 -0.35
C LEU A 18 -9.95 -16.14 -1.41
N GLU A 19 -9.42 -17.31 -1.04
CA GLU A 19 -9.36 -18.47 -1.92
C GLU A 19 -10.76 -18.86 -2.42
N THR A 20 -11.71 -19.01 -1.50
CA THR A 20 -13.09 -19.42 -1.84
C THR A 20 -13.84 -18.35 -2.66
N SER A 21 -13.60 -17.06 -2.39
CA SER A 21 -14.28 -15.96 -3.09
C SER A 21 -13.83 -15.77 -4.55
N PHE A 22 -12.67 -16.32 -4.87
CA PHE A 22 -11.98 -16.12 -6.14
C PHE A 22 -11.46 -17.43 -6.76
N ASP A 23 -11.96 -18.58 -6.33
CA ASP A 23 -11.53 -19.90 -6.82
C ASP A 23 -9.99 -20.02 -6.95
N GLY A 24 -9.31 -19.56 -5.90
CA GLY A 24 -7.85 -19.45 -5.84
C GLY A 24 -7.15 -20.78 -5.53
N VAL A 25 -5.82 -20.72 -5.48
CA VAL A 25 -4.98 -21.82 -4.99
C VAL A 25 -4.15 -21.31 -3.81
N LEU A 26 -4.51 -21.76 -2.60
CA LEU A 26 -3.78 -21.43 -1.38
C LEU A 26 -2.74 -22.49 -1.02
N ASN A 27 -1.51 -22.06 -0.79
CA ASN A 27 -0.47 -22.86 -0.15
C ASN A 27 -0.06 -22.21 1.16
N SER A 28 -0.25 -22.91 2.28
CA SER A 28 0.14 -22.43 3.61
C SER A 28 1.17 -23.36 4.25
N SER A 29 2.23 -22.78 4.83
CA SER A 29 3.25 -23.53 5.58
C SER A 29 4.02 -22.61 6.50
N ASN A 30 4.33 -23.02 7.73
CA ASN A 30 5.20 -22.26 8.66
C ASN A 30 4.82 -20.77 8.81
N ASN A 31 3.53 -20.48 9.01
CA ASN A 31 3.01 -19.10 9.11
C ASN A 31 3.23 -18.23 7.86
N GLU A 32 3.53 -18.87 6.72
CA GLU A 32 3.53 -18.26 5.40
C GLU A 32 2.30 -18.72 4.62
N PHE A 33 1.71 -17.78 3.88
CA PHE A 33 0.54 -17.99 3.04
C PHE A 33 0.89 -17.49 1.64
N LYS A 34 0.60 -18.30 0.62
CA LYS A 34 0.78 -17.95 -0.78
C LYS A 34 -0.49 -18.28 -1.53
N LEU A 35 -1.21 -17.26 -1.95
CA LEU A 35 -2.47 -17.38 -2.68
C LEU A 35 -2.26 -16.93 -4.12
N ALA A 36 -2.44 -17.86 -5.06
CA ALA A 36 -2.48 -17.56 -6.48
C ALA A 36 -3.94 -17.44 -6.93
N LEU A 37 -4.24 -16.39 -7.69
CA LEU A 37 -5.58 -16.05 -8.16
C LEU A 37 -5.53 -15.89 -9.67
N ASP A 38 -6.37 -16.62 -10.40
CA ASP A 38 -6.51 -16.51 -11.86
C ASP A 38 -7.98 -16.69 -12.23
N THR A 39 -8.70 -15.58 -12.27
CA THR A 39 -10.13 -15.52 -12.60
C THR A 39 -10.39 -14.46 -13.65
N ASP A 40 -11.61 -14.43 -14.18
CA ASP A 40 -12.05 -13.37 -15.10
C ASP A 40 -12.05 -11.96 -14.47
N PHE A 41 -11.97 -11.86 -13.13
CA PHE A 41 -12.02 -10.59 -12.40
C PHE A 41 -10.66 -10.13 -11.88
N ILE A 42 -9.79 -11.07 -11.54
CA ILE A 42 -8.49 -10.80 -10.93
C ILE A 42 -7.45 -11.83 -11.36
N LYS A 43 -6.21 -11.38 -11.51
CA LYS A 43 -5.06 -12.23 -11.80
C LYS A 43 -3.86 -11.80 -10.97
N GLY A 44 -3.17 -12.71 -10.30
CA GLY A 44 -1.95 -12.41 -9.57
C GLY A 44 -1.82 -13.20 -8.28
N ASN A 45 -0.96 -12.71 -7.38
CA ASN A 45 -0.60 -13.42 -6.15
C ASN A 45 -0.69 -12.50 -4.92
N ILE A 46 -1.06 -13.11 -3.80
CA ILE A 46 -1.00 -12.51 -2.47
C ILE A 46 -0.16 -13.43 -1.59
N ASP A 47 0.97 -12.91 -1.10
CA ASP A 47 1.80 -13.61 -0.14
C ASP A 47 1.69 -12.93 1.22
N ALA A 48 1.65 -13.71 2.31
CA ALA A 48 1.77 -13.18 3.65
C ALA A 48 2.69 -14.03 4.52
N VAL A 49 3.28 -13.39 5.53
CA VAL A 49 4.05 -14.04 6.58
C VAL A 49 3.72 -13.40 7.93
N THR A 50 3.47 -14.22 8.94
CA THR A 50 3.26 -13.74 10.32
C THR A 50 4.36 -14.22 11.26
N PHE A 51 4.73 -13.36 12.22
CA PHE A 51 5.79 -13.58 13.19
C PHE A 51 5.23 -13.60 14.62
N ILE A 52 5.92 -14.31 15.51
CA ILE A 52 5.49 -14.56 16.90
C ILE A 52 5.16 -13.28 17.69
N ASN A 53 5.79 -12.15 17.36
CA ASN A 53 5.58 -10.87 18.04
C ASN A 53 4.38 -10.06 17.49
N GLY A 54 3.45 -10.69 16.77
CA GLY A 54 2.25 -10.03 16.25
C GLY A 54 2.51 -9.10 15.07
N ILE A 55 3.61 -9.33 14.35
CA ILE A 55 3.93 -8.62 13.10
C ILE A 55 3.53 -9.52 11.93
N THR A 56 2.73 -8.97 11.03
CA THR A 56 2.32 -9.64 9.79
C THR A 56 2.70 -8.78 8.60
N SER A 57 3.32 -9.37 7.58
CA SER A 57 3.59 -8.68 6.31
C SER A 57 2.79 -9.32 5.18
N PHE A 58 2.26 -8.47 4.30
CA PHE A 58 1.56 -8.87 3.07
C PHE A 58 2.29 -8.30 1.87
N GLN A 59 2.37 -9.09 0.81
CA GLN A 59 2.85 -8.70 -0.51
C GLN A 59 1.75 -9.00 -1.53
N VAL A 60 1.28 -7.95 -2.20
CA VAL A 60 0.21 -8.05 -3.17
C VAL A 60 0.74 -7.66 -4.54
N ASN A 61 0.60 -8.55 -5.51
CA ASN A 61 0.89 -8.29 -6.91
C ASN A 61 -0.27 -8.79 -7.76
N MET A 62 -1.16 -7.87 -8.13
CA MET A 62 -2.46 -8.19 -8.71
C MET A 62 -2.73 -7.35 -9.95
N THR A 63 -3.50 -7.90 -10.87
CA THR A 63 -4.16 -7.20 -11.97
C THR A 63 -5.65 -7.36 -11.80
N PHE A 64 -6.37 -6.25 -11.67
CA PHE A 64 -7.82 -6.21 -11.54
C PHE A 64 -8.45 -6.01 -12.91
N LEU A 65 -9.31 -6.95 -13.33
CA LEU A 65 -10.00 -6.97 -14.63
C LEU A 65 -11.45 -6.41 -14.53
N ASP A 66 -11.93 -6.16 -13.30
CA ASP A 66 -13.12 -5.37 -13.00
C ASP A 66 -12.86 -4.41 -11.83
N ASP A 67 -13.76 -3.45 -11.61
CA ASP A 67 -13.78 -2.62 -10.41
C ASP A 67 -14.08 -3.51 -9.20
N ILE A 68 -13.22 -3.48 -8.18
CA ILE A 68 -13.38 -4.30 -6.96
C ILE A 68 -13.35 -3.41 -5.72
N ALA A 69 -14.31 -3.63 -4.82
CA ALA A 69 -14.29 -3.07 -3.47
C ALA A 69 -14.13 -4.22 -2.46
N LEU A 70 -13.02 -4.21 -1.73
CA LEU A 70 -12.71 -5.18 -0.69
C LEU A 70 -12.98 -4.53 0.67
N SER A 71 -14.06 -4.92 1.32
CA SER A 71 -14.39 -4.54 2.69
C SER A 71 -13.76 -5.52 3.66
N ILE A 72 -12.77 -5.06 4.40
CA ILE A 72 -12.08 -5.81 5.44
C ILE A 72 -12.66 -5.36 6.77
N GLU A 73 -13.17 -6.29 7.54
CA GLU A 73 -13.66 -5.98 8.88
C GLU A 73 -12.53 -5.42 9.77
N SER A 74 -12.87 -4.54 10.72
CA SER A 74 -11.88 -3.95 11.62
C SER A 74 -11.32 -5.01 12.58
N PRO A 75 -10.00 -5.20 12.68
CA PRO A 75 -9.45 -6.14 13.63
C PRO A 75 -9.87 -5.76 15.06
N SER A 76 -10.20 -6.77 15.87
CA SER A 76 -10.59 -6.59 17.28
C SER A 76 -9.47 -5.98 18.13
N LYS A 77 -8.23 -6.01 17.64
CA LYS A 77 -7.04 -5.46 18.30
C LYS A 77 -6.54 -4.21 17.60
N SER A 78 -6.15 -3.20 18.39
CA SER A 78 -5.47 -2.01 17.88
C SER A 78 -4.15 -2.36 17.19
N SER A 79 -3.86 -1.70 16.08
CA SER A 79 -2.65 -1.98 15.28
C SER A 79 -2.04 -0.74 14.65
N ILE A 80 -0.77 -0.84 14.27
CA ILE A 80 -0.09 0.11 13.37
C ILE A 80 0.01 -0.57 12.01
N LEU A 81 -0.54 0.06 10.97
CA LEU A 81 -0.49 -0.42 9.60
C LEU A 81 0.43 0.47 8.76
N PHE A 82 1.45 -0.14 8.17
CA PHE A 82 2.34 0.47 7.21
C PHE A 82 1.97 -0.04 5.82
N ALA A 83 1.75 0.88 4.87
CA ALA A 83 1.39 0.55 3.50
C ALA A 83 2.36 1.20 2.51
N TYR A 84 2.78 0.44 1.50
CA TYR A 84 3.79 0.84 0.52
C TYR A 84 3.33 0.48 -0.88
N CYS A 85 3.15 1.46 -1.77
CA CYS A 85 2.71 1.20 -3.14
C CYS A 85 3.88 1.35 -4.13
N THR A 86 4.23 0.28 -4.83
CA THR A 86 5.35 0.22 -5.79
C THR A 86 4.88 0.30 -7.24
N GLU A 87 3.65 -0.13 -7.53
CA GLU A 87 3.02 -0.05 -8.85
C GLU A 87 1.53 0.27 -8.75
N GLY A 88 0.99 1.00 -9.72
CA GLY A 88 -0.42 1.36 -9.76
C GLY A 88 -0.85 2.34 -8.65
N TYR A 89 -2.12 2.22 -8.27
CA TYR A 89 -2.73 2.94 -7.15
C TYR A 89 -3.99 2.22 -6.67
N PHE A 90 -4.38 2.46 -5.42
CA PHE A 90 -5.67 2.05 -4.87
C PHE A 90 -6.23 3.16 -4.00
N LYS A 91 -7.54 3.11 -3.75
CA LYS A 91 -8.18 4.01 -2.80
C LYS A 91 -8.53 3.26 -1.52
N HIS A 92 -8.48 3.97 -0.41
CA HIS A 92 -8.83 3.48 0.91
C HIS A 92 -9.93 4.37 1.49
N SER A 93 -10.93 3.79 2.14
CA SER A 93 -11.87 4.51 3.00
C SER A 93 -12.13 3.74 4.28
N VAL A 94 -12.39 4.48 5.36
CA VAL A 94 -12.93 3.92 6.60
C VAL A 94 -14.45 3.92 6.48
N GLY A 95 -15.05 2.73 6.41
CA GLY A 95 -16.46 2.55 6.10
C GLY A 95 -16.84 2.88 4.65
N ILE A 96 -18.09 2.58 4.30
CA ILE A 96 -18.65 2.73 2.94
C ILE A 96 -18.77 4.20 2.54
N SER A 97 -19.13 5.06 3.50
CA SER A 97 -19.36 6.49 3.28
C SER A 97 -18.15 7.38 3.63
N GLY A 98 -17.02 6.77 4.04
CA GLY A 98 -15.83 7.51 4.43
C GLY A 98 -15.15 8.23 3.27
N PRO A 99 -14.40 9.32 3.55
CA PRO A 99 -13.60 9.97 2.52
C PRO A 99 -12.56 8.99 1.95
N LYS A 100 -12.41 9.00 0.62
CA LYS A 100 -11.47 8.13 -0.08
C LYS A 100 -10.10 8.78 -0.16
N SER A 101 -9.10 8.22 0.52
CA SER A 101 -7.69 8.54 0.31
C SER A 101 -7.12 7.66 -0.81
N THR A 102 -6.14 8.17 -1.57
CA THR A 102 -5.51 7.39 -2.65
C THR A 102 -4.06 7.14 -2.30
N LEU A 103 -3.65 5.87 -2.25
CA LEU A 103 -2.24 5.49 -2.20
C LEU A 103 -1.79 5.13 -3.62
N ARG A 104 -0.74 5.80 -4.10
CA ARG A 104 -0.22 5.66 -5.47
C ARG A 104 1.25 5.24 -5.44
N LYS A 105 1.75 4.77 -6.58
CA LYS A 105 3.15 4.44 -6.80
C LYS A 105 4.13 5.45 -6.16
N HIS A 106 5.13 4.91 -5.45
CA HIS A 106 6.16 5.63 -4.68
C HIS A 106 5.68 6.40 -3.46
N TYR A 107 4.42 6.22 -3.04
CA TYR A 107 3.92 6.73 -1.78
C TYR A 107 3.80 5.60 -0.76
N SER A 108 3.98 5.97 0.50
CA SER A 108 3.67 5.14 1.66
C SER A 108 2.65 5.83 2.57
N ALA A 109 1.93 5.03 3.34
CA ALA A 109 1.05 5.48 4.39
C ALA A 109 1.35 4.73 5.68
N ILE A 110 1.14 5.39 6.82
CA ILE A 110 1.20 4.79 8.15
C ILE A 110 -0.05 5.26 8.87
N VAL A 111 -0.87 4.31 9.31
CA VAL A 111 -2.11 4.58 10.02
C VAL A 111 -2.17 3.74 11.28
N THR A 112 -2.67 4.33 12.36
CA THR A 112 -3.03 3.60 13.58
C THR A 112 -4.52 3.39 13.58
N SER A 113 -4.97 2.16 13.81
CA SER A 113 -6.38 1.84 13.92
C SER A 113 -6.73 1.43 15.35
N THR A 114 -7.88 1.92 15.81
CA THR A 114 -8.62 1.38 16.94
C THR A 114 -9.78 0.53 16.40
N ALA A 115 -10.08 -0.59 17.05
CA ALA A 115 -11.15 -1.49 16.64
C ALA A 115 -12.49 -0.74 16.62
N SER A 116 -13.07 -0.50 15.44
CA SER A 116 -14.45 0.05 15.35
C SER A 116 -15.07 0.07 13.95
N VAL A 117 -14.30 0.30 12.88
CA VAL A 117 -14.87 0.47 11.53
C VAL A 117 -14.07 -0.25 10.45
N ASN A 118 -14.78 -0.87 9.52
CA ASN A 118 -14.22 -1.62 8.39
C ASN A 118 -13.34 -0.73 7.51
N THR A 119 -12.25 -1.32 7.03
CA THR A 119 -11.41 -0.73 6.00
C THR A 119 -11.89 -1.20 4.64
N ILE A 120 -12.10 -0.26 3.71
CA ILE A 120 -12.49 -0.60 2.35
C ILE A 120 -11.40 -0.19 1.38
N LEU A 121 -10.88 -1.17 0.64
CA LEU A 121 -9.93 -0.96 -0.45
C LEU A 121 -10.69 -0.97 -1.77
N HIS A 122 -10.47 0.06 -2.59
CA HIS A 122 -11.12 0.21 -3.89
C HIS A 122 -10.06 0.11 -4.98
N PHE A 123 -10.21 -0.89 -5.83
CA PHE A 123 -9.36 -1.17 -6.99
C PHE A 123 -10.14 -0.90 -8.28
N LYS A 124 -9.45 -0.36 -9.29
CA LYS A 124 -10.06 -0.04 -10.58
C LYS A 124 -9.83 -1.15 -11.59
N LYS A 125 -10.80 -1.35 -12.48
CA LYS A 125 -10.69 -2.20 -13.65
C LYS A 125 -9.45 -1.83 -14.48
N ASN A 126 -8.83 -2.85 -15.06
CA ASN A 126 -7.65 -2.78 -15.91
C ASN A 126 -6.46 -2.11 -15.20
N SER A 127 -6.30 -2.35 -13.90
CA SER A 127 -5.17 -1.82 -13.13
C SER A 127 -4.29 -2.95 -12.59
N ALA A 128 -3.02 -2.90 -12.99
CA ALA A 128 -1.96 -3.63 -12.32
C ALA A 128 -1.54 -2.85 -11.09
N ILE A 129 -1.42 -3.53 -9.96
CA ILE A 129 -1.07 -2.94 -8.69
C ILE A 129 -0.10 -3.84 -7.93
N GLN A 130 0.91 -3.19 -7.37
CA GLN A 130 1.83 -3.83 -6.43
C GLN A 130 1.94 -2.98 -5.18
N PHE A 131 1.69 -3.62 -4.04
CA PHE A 131 1.85 -2.98 -2.75
C PHE A 131 2.22 -3.99 -1.66
N SER A 132 2.84 -3.44 -0.62
CA SER A 132 3.26 -4.17 0.57
C SER A 132 2.56 -3.59 1.77
N LEU A 133 2.10 -4.45 2.67
CA LEU A 133 1.59 -4.05 3.99
C LEU A 133 2.46 -4.66 5.09
N ILE A 134 2.63 -3.93 6.18
CA ILE A 134 3.11 -4.47 7.45
C ILE A 134 2.11 -4.04 8.52
N GLN A 135 1.51 -5.00 9.19
CA GLN A 135 0.63 -4.79 10.33
C GLN A 135 1.37 -5.20 11.61
N VAL A 136 1.32 -4.33 12.61
CA VAL A 136 1.89 -4.56 13.93
C VAL A 136 0.77 -4.50 14.95
N GLU A 137 0.42 -5.62 15.56
CA GLU A 137 -0.55 -5.67 16.66
C GLU A 137 0.00 -4.97 17.90
N THR A 138 -0.81 -4.12 18.53
CA THR A 138 -0.35 -3.30 19.68
C THR A 138 -1.09 -3.61 20.97
N ALA A 139 -2.32 -4.14 20.88
CA ALA A 139 -3.11 -4.62 22.01
C ALA A 139 -2.92 -6.14 22.22
N GLY A 140 -2.84 -6.60 23.47
CA GLY A 140 -2.79 -8.03 23.81
C GLY A 140 -1.40 -8.65 24.01
N LEU A 141 -0.31 -7.96 23.69
CA LEU A 141 1.07 -8.44 23.93
C LEU A 141 1.57 -8.14 25.36
N VAL A 142 0.67 -8.01 26.33
CA VAL A 142 0.92 -7.35 27.63
C VAL A 142 1.83 -8.17 28.56
N HIS A 143 2.13 -9.45 28.29
CA HIS A 143 2.76 -10.29 29.33
C HIS A 143 3.92 -11.22 28.95
N THR A 144 4.45 -11.25 27.72
CA THR A 144 5.41 -12.33 27.39
C THR A 144 6.72 -11.94 26.71
N ILE A 145 6.89 -10.74 26.13
CA ILE A 145 8.18 -10.37 25.52
C ILE A 145 8.44 -8.87 25.70
N ASN A 146 9.51 -8.53 26.42
CA ASN A 146 10.13 -7.20 26.35
C ASN A 146 10.73 -7.03 24.93
N ASP A 147 9.89 -6.83 23.92
CA ASP A 147 10.32 -6.59 22.54
C ASP A 147 10.67 -5.09 22.39
N PRO A 148 11.97 -4.72 22.28
CA PRO A 148 12.38 -3.33 22.18
C PRO A 148 11.83 -2.64 20.92
N LEU A 149 11.68 -3.39 19.83
CA LEU A 149 11.14 -2.86 18.58
C LEU A 149 9.68 -2.44 18.78
N LEU A 150 8.86 -3.31 19.39
CA LEU A 150 7.46 -2.99 19.66
C LEU A 150 7.33 -1.77 20.58
N SER A 151 8.17 -1.68 21.61
CA SER A 151 8.21 -0.51 22.51
C SER A 151 8.50 0.79 21.76
N HIS A 152 9.51 0.78 20.88
CA HIS A 152 9.84 1.94 20.05
C HIS A 152 8.75 2.29 19.02
N LEU A 153 8.09 1.29 18.44
CA LEU A 153 6.97 1.50 17.53
C LEU A 153 5.79 2.16 18.25
N LYS A 154 5.42 1.66 19.43
CA LYS A 154 4.37 2.27 20.27
C LYS A 154 4.73 3.69 20.65
N LYS A 155 5.97 3.94 21.09
CA LYS A 155 6.45 5.27 21.46
C LYS A 155 6.41 6.25 20.27
N THR A 156 6.74 5.78 19.08
CA THR A 156 6.80 6.63 17.87
C THR A 156 5.42 6.94 17.30
N PHE A 157 4.52 5.95 17.25
CA PHE A 157 3.28 6.05 16.48
C PHE A 157 2.00 6.11 17.33
N LEU A 158 2.02 5.67 18.58
CA LEU A 158 0.85 5.72 19.47
C LEU A 158 0.95 6.77 20.58
N ASN A 159 2.16 7.23 20.90
CA ASN A 159 2.33 8.21 21.97
C ASN A 159 1.83 9.58 21.48
N ASN A 160 0.94 10.21 22.26
CA ASN A 160 0.39 11.56 22.06
C ASN A 160 -0.63 11.75 20.91
N GLN A 161 -0.99 10.73 20.13
CA GLN A 161 -2.01 10.84 19.08
C GLN A 161 -2.87 9.57 19.01
N SER A 162 -4.18 9.69 19.27
CA SER A 162 -5.11 8.56 19.20
C SER A 162 -5.33 8.04 17.77
N ASN A 163 -5.02 8.84 16.75
CA ASN A 163 -5.26 8.55 15.33
C ASN A 163 -4.08 9.03 14.47
N PHE A 164 -2.87 8.49 14.69
CA PHE A 164 -1.73 8.81 13.84
C PHE A 164 -2.03 8.42 12.39
N ASN A 165 -1.89 9.39 11.49
CA ASN A 165 -2.07 9.20 10.06
C ASN A 165 -1.00 9.99 9.32
N TYR A 166 -0.17 9.28 8.58
CA TYR A 166 0.84 9.84 7.73
C TYR A 166 0.69 9.26 6.32
N GLN A 167 0.80 10.12 5.31
CA GLN A 167 0.93 9.72 3.92
C GLN A 167 1.98 10.60 3.24
N GLY A 168 2.91 10.00 2.49
CA GLY A 168 3.91 10.76 1.77
C GLY A 168 4.85 9.91 0.93
N LEU A 169 5.96 10.48 0.50
CA LEU A 169 6.92 9.78 -0.34
C LEU A 169 7.55 8.61 0.42
N GLN A 170 7.59 7.47 -0.26
CA GLN A 170 8.23 6.26 0.22
C GLN A 170 9.74 6.46 0.37
N ASN A 171 10.31 5.89 1.43
CA ASN A 171 11.76 5.75 1.55
C ASN A 171 12.27 4.71 0.55
N ILE A 172 13.15 5.13 -0.36
CA ILE A 172 13.71 4.26 -1.42
C ILE A 172 14.46 3.05 -0.83
N LYS A 173 15.07 3.20 0.36
CA LYS A 173 15.73 2.07 1.04
C LYS A 173 14.72 1.00 1.45
N ILE A 174 13.52 1.38 1.86
CA ILE A 174 12.43 0.44 2.18
C ILE A 174 11.95 -0.29 0.92
N ALA A 175 11.78 0.43 -0.20
CA ALA A 175 11.43 -0.21 -1.48
C ALA A 175 12.47 -1.27 -1.91
N LYS A 176 13.76 -0.98 -1.71
CA LYS A 176 14.84 -1.96 -1.95
C LYS A 176 14.76 -3.17 -1.02
N LYS A 177 14.42 -2.97 0.26
CA LYS A 177 14.24 -4.06 1.23
C LYS A 177 13.10 -5.01 0.82
N PHE A 178 11.97 -4.48 0.36
CA PHE A 178 10.90 -5.34 -0.20
C PHE A 178 11.33 -6.06 -1.47
N SER A 179 12.11 -5.41 -2.34
CA SER A 179 12.67 -6.07 -3.53
C SER A 179 13.57 -7.24 -3.13
N GLN A 180 14.45 -7.05 -2.12
CA GLN A 180 15.28 -8.12 -1.56
C GLN A 180 14.42 -9.26 -1.00
N MET A 181 13.35 -8.95 -0.26
CA MET A 181 12.45 -9.95 0.29
C MET A 181 11.78 -10.80 -0.79
N ASN A 182 11.37 -10.17 -1.89
CA ASN A 182 10.71 -10.86 -3.00
C ASN A 182 11.69 -11.71 -3.83
N SER A 183 12.99 -11.44 -3.76
CA SER A 183 14.03 -12.24 -4.42
C SER A 183 14.44 -13.49 -3.64
N ILE A 184 13.95 -13.69 -2.41
CA ILE A 184 14.32 -14.86 -1.60
C ILE A 184 13.72 -16.13 -2.24
N SER A 185 14.58 -16.97 -2.80
CA SER A 185 14.22 -18.25 -3.44
C SER A 185 14.24 -19.43 -2.48
N ASP A 186 14.92 -19.29 -1.34
CA ASP A 186 15.09 -20.37 -0.36
C ASP A 186 13.75 -20.75 0.27
N LYS A 187 13.60 -22.03 0.63
CA LYS A 187 12.40 -22.56 1.29
C LYS A 187 12.70 -22.89 2.74
N GLY A 188 11.65 -22.91 3.57
CA GLY A 188 11.75 -23.34 4.96
C GLY A 188 12.28 -22.26 5.91
N MET A 189 12.87 -22.70 7.04
CA MET A 189 13.15 -21.84 8.19
C MET A 189 14.14 -20.70 7.90
N ILE A 190 15.14 -20.93 7.05
CA ILE A 190 16.15 -19.92 6.68
C ILE A 190 15.47 -18.73 5.99
N CYS A 191 14.57 -19.02 5.05
CA CYS A 191 13.77 -18.01 4.35
C CYS A 191 12.89 -17.20 5.32
N HIS A 192 12.25 -17.89 6.27
CA HIS A 192 11.42 -17.23 7.29
C HIS A 192 12.25 -16.26 8.16
N VAL A 193 13.45 -16.66 8.58
CA VAL A 193 14.36 -15.81 9.37
C VAL A 193 14.83 -14.61 8.55
N GLN A 194 15.24 -14.80 7.29
CA GLN A 194 15.65 -13.69 6.42
C GLN A 194 14.52 -12.67 6.19
N LYS A 195 13.28 -13.14 5.95
CA LYS A 195 12.11 -12.27 5.84
C LYS A 195 11.88 -11.49 7.13
N LYS A 196 11.98 -12.15 8.29
CA LYS A 196 11.86 -11.51 9.61
C LYS A 196 12.86 -10.37 9.76
N ASP A 197 14.13 -10.62 9.45
CA ASP A 197 15.19 -9.61 9.56
C ASP A 197 14.97 -8.41 8.63
N ILE A 198 14.49 -8.67 7.40
CA ILE A 198 14.14 -7.61 6.45
C ILE A 198 12.99 -6.77 7.00
N ILE A 199 11.92 -7.39 7.51
CA ILE A 199 10.76 -6.69 8.05
C ILE A 199 11.13 -5.87 9.30
N GLN A 200 11.93 -6.43 10.21
CA GLN A 200 12.44 -5.69 11.38
C GLN A 200 13.32 -4.51 10.95
N SER A 201 14.16 -4.68 9.92
CA SER A 201 14.95 -3.60 9.34
C SER A 201 14.08 -2.48 8.77
N ILE A 202 12.98 -2.82 8.07
CA ILE A 202 12.02 -1.83 7.55
C ILE A 202 11.37 -1.04 8.69
N LEU A 203 10.92 -1.73 9.75
CA LEU A 203 10.27 -1.09 10.89
C LEU A 203 11.20 -0.14 11.65
N ASN A 204 12.47 -0.52 11.84
CA ASN A 204 13.49 0.37 12.39
C ASN A 204 13.71 1.61 11.50
N MET A 205 13.78 1.43 10.17
CA MET A 205 13.86 2.58 9.25
C MET A 205 12.65 3.51 9.38
N GLU A 206 11.45 3.00 9.68
CA GLU A 206 10.28 3.85 9.90
C GLU A 206 10.33 4.59 11.23
N ILE A 207 10.85 3.97 12.29
CA ILE A 207 11.13 4.67 13.55
C ILE A 207 12.10 5.83 13.29
N ASP A 208 13.22 5.58 12.59
CA ASP A 208 14.20 6.61 12.26
C ASP A 208 13.58 7.71 11.40
N ASN A 209 12.79 7.36 10.38
CA ASN A 209 12.14 8.32 9.49
C ASN A 209 11.21 9.31 10.23
N HIS A 210 10.69 8.92 11.39
CA HIS A 210 9.70 9.69 12.15
C HIS A 210 10.23 10.27 13.46
N THR A 211 11.41 9.85 13.91
CA THR A 211 12.07 10.38 15.12
C THR A 211 13.28 11.26 14.79
N ASP A 212 14.03 10.98 13.71
CA ASP A 212 15.22 11.75 13.32
C ASP A 212 14.85 13.08 12.64
N THR A 213 15.24 14.19 13.28
CA THR A 213 15.01 15.55 12.79
C THR A 213 15.63 15.83 11.42
N LEU A 214 16.85 15.35 11.15
CA LEU A 214 17.52 15.55 9.86
C LEU A 214 16.81 14.78 8.74
N ILE A 215 16.35 13.56 9.01
CA ILE A 215 15.57 12.79 8.04
C ILE A 215 14.23 13.49 7.74
N ARG A 216 13.55 14.02 8.77
CA ARG A 216 12.32 14.80 8.62
C ARG A 216 12.54 16.06 7.76
N ILE A 217 13.61 16.81 7.99
CA ILE A 217 13.97 18.00 7.18
C ILE A 217 14.24 17.60 5.73
N LYS A 218 15.06 16.57 5.49
CA LYS A 218 15.36 16.08 4.12
C LYS A 218 14.08 15.69 3.37
N ARG A 219 13.13 15.04 4.03
CA ARG A 219 11.84 14.66 3.45
C ARG A 219 10.97 15.88 3.12
N ALA A 220 10.92 16.88 4.00
CA ALA A 220 10.19 18.12 3.75
C ALA A 220 10.74 18.85 2.50
N ILE A 221 12.07 18.93 2.38
CA ILE A 221 12.74 19.50 1.19
C ILE A 221 12.38 18.69 -0.07
N LYS A 222 12.51 17.35 -0.03
CA LYS A 222 12.18 16.49 -1.17
C LYS A 222 10.72 16.64 -1.61
N ARG A 223 9.78 16.74 -0.65
CA ARG A 223 8.35 16.95 -0.92
C ARG A 223 8.12 18.32 -1.58
N SER A 224 8.75 19.37 -1.05
CA SER A 224 8.67 20.71 -1.64
C SER A 224 9.20 20.72 -3.08
N ALA A 225 10.37 20.14 -3.33
CA ALA A 225 10.95 20.04 -4.67
C ALA A 225 10.04 19.26 -5.64
N LEU A 226 9.46 18.14 -5.20
CA LEU A 226 8.54 17.37 -6.02
C LEU A 226 7.25 18.15 -6.35
N ASN A 227 6.72 18.90 -5.39
CA ASN A 227 5.55 19.75 -5.63
C ASN A 227 5.86 20.81 -6.69
N HIS A 228 7.04 21.45 -6.63
CA HIS A 228 7.47 22.40 -7.66
C HIS A 228 7.60 21.73 -9.04
N ILE A 229 8.20 20.53 -9.12
CA ILE A 229 8.31 19.79 -10.38
C ILE A 229 6.92 19.46 -10.95
N ASN A 230 5.96 19.07 -10.11
CA ASN A 230 4.60 18.74 -10.55
C ASN A 230 3.82 19.99 -11.01
N ASP A 231 4.00 21.13 -10.35
CA ASP A 231 3.45 22.42 -10.78
C ASP A 231 3.99 22.80 -12.17
N LEU A 232 5.30 22.68 -12.37
CA LEU A 232 5.93 22.92 -13.67
C LEU A 232 5.41 21.98 -14.77
N LYS A 233 5.23 20.69 -14.48
CA LYS A 233 4.62 19.73 -15.43
C LYS A 233 3.19 20.12 -15.79
N THR A 234 2.41 20.56 -14.80
CA THR A 234 1.02 21.00 -15.01
C THR A 234 0.99 22.21 -15.94
N LYS A 235 1.79 23.24 -15.64
CA LYS A 235 1.94 24.42 -16.50
C LYS A 235 2.39 24.06 -17.92
N TYR A 236 3.39 23.20 -18.06
CA TYR A 236 3.86 22.71 -19.36
C TYR A 236 2.75 22.00 -20.14
N SER A 237 1.93 21.17 -19.49
CA SER A 237 0.82 20.48 -20.15
C SER A 237 -0.25 21.45 -20.68
N VAL A 238 -0.55 22.52 -19.95
CA VAL A 238 -1.45 23.58 -20.39
C VAL A 238 -0.88 24.31 -21.61
N ILE A 239 0.41 24.67 -21.58
CA ILE A 239 1.09 25.30 -22.71
C ILE A 239 1.05 24.39 -23.94
N LYS A 240 1.32 23.09 -23.78
CA LYS A 240 1.30 22.12 -24.87
C LYS A 240 -0.08 22.00 -25.51
N ASN A 241 -1.14 21.93 -24.69
CA ASN A 241 -2.52 21.86 -25.18
C ASN A 241 -2.91 23.13 -25.94
N TYR A 242 -2.59 24.30 -25.38
CA TYR A 242 -2.84 25.58 -26.05
C TYR A 242 -2.08 25.68 -27.39
N ALA A 243 -0.82 25.25 -27.44
CA ALA A 243 -0.04 25.22 -28.67
C ALA A 243 -0.68 24.28 -29.71
N ALA A 244 -1.13 23.08 -29.29
CA ALA A 244 -1.83 22.15 -30.17
C ALA A 244 -3.13 22.76 -30.73
N ASP A 245 -3.95 23.40 -29.89
CA ASP A 245 -5.18 24.08 -30.30
C ASP A 245 -4.91 25.25 -31.26
N SER A 246 -3.83 26.00 -31.02
CA SER A 246 -3.40 27.10 -31.90
C SER A 246 -2.94 26.61 -33.27
N ILE A 247 -2.29 25.45 -33.34
CA ILE A 247 -1.88 24.82 -34.60
C ILE A 247 -3.11 24.26 -35.32
N TYR A 248 -4.02 23.60 -34.59
CA TYR A 248 -5.25 23.03 -35.15
C TYR A 248 -6.15 24.11 -35.76
N SER A 249 -6.33 25.24 -35.07
CA SER A 249 -7.10 26.38 -35.55
C SER A 249 -6.46 27.06 -36.78
N LYS A 250 -5.12 27.17 -36.83
CA LYS A 250 -4.39 27.64 -38.03
C LYS A 250 -4.58 26.71 -39.23
N VAL A 251 -4.55 25.39 -39.02
CA VAL A 251 -4.79 24.41 -40.09
C VAL A 251 -6.21 24.52 -40.63
N ILE A 252 -7.22 24.63 -39.78
CA ILE A 252 -8.63 24.79 -40.20
C ILE A 252 -8.82 26.10 -40.98
N THR A 253 -8.30 27.22 -40.47
CA THR A 253 -8.39 28.51 -41.16
C THR A 253 -7.65 28.54 -42.50
N SER A 254 -6.52 27.82 -42.62
CA SER A 254 -5.81 27.68 -43.90
C SER A 254 -6.57 26.84 -44.93
N LYS A 255 -7.25 25.75 -44.51
CA LYS A 255 -8.07 24.91 -45.40
C LYS A 255 -9.30 25.65 -45.91
N ASN A 256 -9.97 26.44 -45.05
CA ASN A 256 -11.15 27.21 -45.46
C ASN A 256 -10.84 28.34 -46.46
N ARG A 257 -9.58 28.78 -46.57
CA ARG A 257 -9.16 29.75 -47.61
C ARG A 257 -8.93 29.11 -48.98
N ILE A 258 -8.77 27.79 -49.08
CA ILE A 258 -8.51 27.08 -50.35
C ILE A 258 -9.82 26.73 -51.08
N PHE A 259 -10.95 26.66 -50.36
CA PHE A 259 -12.27 26.37 -50.93
C PHE A 259 -13.09 27.61 -51.34
N ILE A 260 -12.52 28.81 -51.25
CA ILE A 260 -13.13 30.04 -51.78
C ILE A 260 -12.32 30.45 -53.02
N LYS A 261 -12.56 29.77 -54.13
CA LYS A 261 -12.18 30.24 -55.47
C LYS A 261 -13.06 29.60 -56.53
#